data_AF-A0A7X6P3W0-F1
#
_entry.id   AF-A0A7X6P3W0-F1
#
_cell.length_a   1.000
_cell.length_b   1.000
_cell.length_c   1.000
_cell.angle_alpha   90.00
_cell.angle_beta   90.00
_cell.angle_gamma   90.00
#
_symmetry.space_group_name_H-M   'P 1'
#
loop_
_entity.id
_entity.type
_entity.pdbx_description
1 polymer ?
#
loop_
_entity_poly.entity_id
_entity_poly.type
_entity_poly.pdbx_seq_one_letter_code
_entity_poly.pdbx_strand_id
1 'polypeptide(L)'
;MVELQCDAVLVPTDAGGWVEAPWAPLIGSAGRTRVNVEFSKDISAVPYGGAKAGPQVWLGNVGGDGSDVGMTDHAASRIASVAEMFVQSASRIAASDGLQNRSRPIVALPLIGSGRGGAAEWIGTLVPTLIDALQAAAAEHDADVVLCLWNDLSWSAVQQYRSTAQSWPLTEELEAVASTLAEHARSNDLVLFLGAGASADAGLQNWKDLLESAAKRAGISDDETKSLLELDPRDAASIIRFRLGDGSALADAVKAELNADRFGLTHALLASLRAPAAVTTNFDDLYERAVGRSQDRDRLSVLPYEPAATGRPWLLKLHGDLDRNDLVFTRDDYLGAESNRAALFGIVQALLVTKRLLFVGYSLSDEPFHRLVHQIKVATGKADGTLGTALVIDSPAWKDLWKSSIELVSTGPSGKEDVLDENARTLRVLLDRVAHLATDISQHLLDPRYDGLLSDADRRVAAELRDLSAVASELTADSPLAVRIRAFLESLGHG
;
A
#
# COMPACT_ATOMS: atom_id res chain seq x y z
N MET A 1 -3.69 -4.76 -6.97
CA MET A 1 -2.90 -5.76 -7.74
C MET A 1 -2.57 -5.30 -9.16
N VAL A 2 -3.56 -4.97 -10.01
CA VAL A 2 -3.31 -4.64 -11.43
C VAL A 2 -2.32 -3.48 -11.63
N GLU A 3 -2.35 -2.50 -10.73
CA GLU A 3 -1.50 -1.30 -10.74
C GLU A 3 -0.34 -1.36 -9.72
N LEU A 4 -0.09 -2.52 -9.10
CA LEU A 4 1.04 -2.69 -8.18
C LEU A 4 2.33 -2.85 -8.98
N GLN A 5 3.41 -2.24 -8.49
CA GLN A 5 4.78 -2.46 -8.96
C GLN A 5 5.38 -3.68 -8.25
N CYS A 6 5.65 -4.74 -9.01
CA CYS A 6 6.26 -5.99 -8.55
C CYS A 6 6.97 -6.69 -9.72
N ASP A 7 7.67 -7.79 -9.44
CA ASP A 7 8.45 -8.53 -10.45
C ASP A 7 7.58 -9.50 -11.25
N ALA A 8 6.59 -10.12 -10.59
CA ALA A 8 5.62 -10.99 -11.25
C ALA A 8 4.23 -10.91 -10.63
N VAL A 9 3.21 -11.23 -11.44
CA VAL A 9 1.80 -11.31 -11.00
C VAL A 9 1.14 -12.60 -11.44
N LEU A 10 0.35 -13.22 -10.56
CA LEU A 10 -0.50 -14.36 -10.90
C LEU A 10 -1.90 -13.90 -11.29
N VAL A 11 -2.32 -14.27 -12.49
CA VAL A 11 -3.67 -14.09 -13.02
C VAL A 11 -4.40 -15.43 -12.97
N PRO A 12 -5.47 -15.56 -12.17
CA PRO A 12 -6.23 -16.80 -12.08
C PRO A 12 -7.03 -17.06 -13.36
N THR A 13 -7.04 -18.31 -13.79
CA THR A 13 -7.74 -18.85 -14.97
C THR A 13 -8.40 -20.20 -14.67
N ASP A 14 -9.30 -20.64 -15.55
CA ASP A 14 -9.70 -22.04 -15.60
C ASP A 14 -8.84 -22.86 -16.57
N ALA A 15 -9.04 -24.18 -16.61
CA ALA A 15 -8.33 -25.08 -17.52
C ALA A 15 -8.56 -24.73 -19.01
N GLY A 16 -9.61 -23.96 -19.32
CA GLY A 16 -9.91 -23.47 -20.67
C GLY A 16 -9.19 -22.16 -21.02
N GLY A 17 -8.47 -21.54 -20.09
CA GLY A 17 -7.77 -20.27 -20.27
C GLY A 17 -8.67 -19.05 -20.14
N TRP A 18 -9.81 -19.12 -19.45
CA TRP A 18 -10.66 -17.95 -19.23
C TRP A 18 -10.09 -17.03 -18.16
N VAL A 19 -9.92 -15.75 -18.49
CA VAL A 19 -9.51 -14.67 -17.59
C VAL A 19 -10.71 -13.76 -17.34
N GLU A 20 -11.08 -13.58 -16.08
CA GLU A 20 -12.20 -12.73 -15.69
C GLU A 20 -11.88 -11.23 -15.84
N ALA A 21 -12.92 -10.41 -16.03
CA ALA A 21 -12.80 -8.99 -16.39
C ALA A 21 -11.86 -8.16 -15.48
N PRO A 22 -11.85 -8.32 -14.14
CA PRO A 22 -10.94 -7.55 -13.28
C PRO A 22 -9.44 -7.78 -13.56
N TRP A 23 -9.09 -8.94 -14.12
CA TRP A 23 -7.69 -9.30 -14.40
C TRP A 23 -7.30 -9.08 -15.86
N ALA A 24 -8.29 -8.90 -16.74
CA ALA A 24 -8.08 -8.76 -18.17
C ALA A 24 -7.10 -7.64 -18.58
N PRO A 25 -7.03 -6.47 -17.88
CA PRO A 25 -6.05 -5.44 -18.20
C PRO A 25 -4.59 -5.91 -18.12
N LEU A 26 -4.26 -6.86 -17.24
CA LEU A 26 -2.90 -7.42 -17.13
C LEU A 26 -2.48 -8.20 -18.37
N ILE A 27 -3.44 -8.69 -19.17
CA ILE A 27 -3.17 -9.41 -20.42
C ILE A 27 -3.55 -8.59 -21.66
N GLY A 28 -3.71 -7.27 -21.51
CA GLY A 28 -3.99 -6.37 -22.62
C GLY A 28 -5.43 -6.42 -23.15
N SER A 29 -6.39 -6.86 -22.33
CA SER A 29 -7.82 -6.91 -22.68
C SER A 29 -8.65 -5.99 -21.79
N ALA A 30 -9.72 -5.40 -22.33
CA ALA A 30 -10.63 -4.52 -21.59
C ALA A 30 -11.75 -5.28 -20.83
N GLY A 31 -11.88 -6.58 -21.05
CA GLY A 31 -12.93 -7.40 -20.43
C GLY A 31 -12.60 -8.89 -20.47
N ARG A 32 -13.53 -9.71 -19.92
CA ARG A 32 -13.38 -11.18 -19.85
C ARG A 32 -12.96 -11.73 -21.20
N THR A 33 -11.87 -12.49 -21.21
CA THR A 33 -11.26 -13.00 -22.44
C THR A 33 -10.71 -14.40 -22.24
N ARG A 34 -10.46 -15.10 -23.34
CA ARG A 34 -9.87 -16.43 -23.34
C ARG A 34 -8.48 -16.35 -23.95
N VAL A 35 -7.49 -16.84 -23.23
CA VAL A 35 -6.10 -16.96 -23.70
C VAL A 35 -5.82 -18.40 -24.11
N ASN A 36 -4.96 -18.58 -25.11
CA ASN A 36 -4.50 -19.91 -25.49
C ASN A 36 -3.42 -20.36 -24.51
N VAL A 37 -3.71 -21.38 -23.73
CA VAL A 37 -2.84 -21.91 -22.69
C VAL A 37 -3.07 -23.41 -22.54
N GLU A 38 -2.00 -24.16 -22.31
CA GLU A 38 -2.04 -25.58 -22.04
C GLU A 38 -1.52 -25.85 -20.63
N PHE A 39 -2.40 -26.35 -19.77
CA PHE A 39 -2.05 -26.84 -18.45
C PHE A 39 -1.93 -28.37 -18.46
N SER A 40 -1.09 -28.90 -17.57
CA SER A 40 -0.96 -30.34 -17.37
C SER A 40 -1.05 -30.66 -15.88
N LYS A 41 -1.02 -31.96 -15.52
CA LYS A 41 -0.98 -32.37 -14.10
C LYS A 41 0.22 -31.79 -13.35
N ASP A 42 1.33 -31.59 -14.06
CA ASP A 42 2.60 -31.13 -13.50
C ASP A 42 2.85 -29.64 -13.75
N ILE A 43 1.97 -28.96 -14.50
CA ILE A 43 2.11 -27.55 -14.88
C ILE A 43 0.76 -26.85 -14.68
N SER A 44 0.63 -26.20 -13.54
CA SER A 44 -0.56 -25.48 -13.10
C SER A 44 -0.41 -23.94 -13.16
N ALA A 45 0.81 -23.44 -13.37
CA ALA A 45 1.10 -22.03 -13.60
C ALA A 45 2.09 -21.86 -14.77
N VAL A 46 1.81 -20.94 -15.69
CA VAL A 46 2.66 -20.69 -16.88
C VAL A 46 2.90 -19.20 -17.12
N PRO A 47 4.08 -18.77 -17.60
CA PRO A 47 4.33 -17.38 -17.95
C PRO A 47 3.52 -17.01 -19.19
N TYR A 48 2.97 -15.79 -19.20
CA TYR A 48 2.20 -15.25 -20.30
C TYR A 48 2.80 -13.94 -20.81
N GLY A 49 3.03 -13.88 -22.12
CA GLY A 49 3.76 -12.77 -22.74
C GLY A 49 5.22 -12.70 -22.25
N GLY A 50 5.92 -11.64 -22.64
CA GLY A 50 7.21 -11.29 -22.05
C GLY A 50 7.09 -10.04 -21.18
N ALA A 51 8.00 -9.86 -20.23
CA ALA A 51 8.09 -8.65 -19.42
C ALA A 51 8.25 -7.41 -20.32
N LYS A 52 7.18 -6.64 -20.49
CA LYS A 52 7.21 -5.27 -21.01
C LYS A 52 6.97 -4.34 -19.83
N ALA A 53 7.73 -3.24 -19.70
CA ALA A 53 7.54 -2.13 -18.74
C ALA A 53 6.54 -2.41 -17.58
N GLY A 54 6.81 -3.41 -16.73
CA GLY A 54 5.84 -3.97 -15.79
C GLY A 54 6.14 -5.43 -15.40
N PRO A 55 5.35 -6.01 -14.46
CA PRO A 55 5.57 -7.36 -13.94
C PRO A 55 5.39 -8.44 -15.01
N GLN A 56 6.16 -9.51 -14.90
CA GLN A 56 5.92 -10.73 -15.67
C GLN A 56 4.57 -11.33 -15.27
N VAL A 57 3.66 -11.50 -16.23
CA VAL A 57 2.35 -12.09 -15.98
C VAL A 57 2.44 -13.60 -16.02
N TRP A 58 1.76 -14.26 -15.09
CA TRP A 58 1.60 -15.71 -15.02
C TRP A 58 0.12 -16.07 -15.04
N LEU A 59 -0.24 -17.13 -15.75
CA LEU A 59 -1.60 -17.69 -15.76
C LEU A 59 -1.62 -18.92 -14.86
N GLY A 60 -2.48 -18.91 -13.84
CA GLY A 60 -2.65 -20.04 -12.92
C GLY A 60 -3.99 -20.75 -13.15
N ASN A 61 -3.99 -22.07 -13.26
CA ASN A 61 -5.21 -22.86 -13.39
C ASN A 61 -5.83 -23.13 -12.02
N VAL A 62 -6.79 -22.29 -11.62
CA VAL A 62 -7.50 -22.42 -10.35
C VAL A 62 -8.83 -23.18 -10.51
N GLY A 63 -9.32 -23.33 -11.74
CA GLY A 63 -10.58 -24.00 -12.04
C GLY A 63 -10.58 -25.47 -11.60
N GLY A 64 -11.65 -25.90 -10.92
CA GLY A 64 -11.86 -27.32 -10.62
C GLY A 64 -12.25 -28.09 -11.86
N ASP A 65 -11.76 -29.32 -11.98
CA ASP A 65 -12.49 -30.33 -12.73
C ASP A 65 -13.66 -30.80 -11.84
N GLY A 66 -14.79 -31.19 -12.42
CA GLY A 66 -15.99 -31.57 -11.64
C GLY A 66 -15.81 -32.78 -10.70
N SER A 67 -14.58 -33.29 -10.52
CA SER A 67 -14.20 -34.35 -9.57
C SER A 67 -14.08 -33.87 -8.12
N ASP A 68 -13.87 -32.57 -7.89
CA ASP A 68 -13.67 -31.98 -6.55
C ASP A 68 -14.97 -31.82 -5.74
N VAL A 69 -16.12 -32.23 -6.29
CA VAL A 69 -17.43 -32.05 -5.67
C VAL A 69 -17.52 -32.84 -4.36
N GLY A 70 -17.50 -32.12 -3.23
CA GLY A 70 -17.56 -32.69 -1.88
C GLY A 70 -16.20 -33.02 -1.24
N MET A 71 -15.08 -32.67 -1.88
CA MET A 71 -13.71 -32.87 -1.36
C MET A 71 -12.97 -31.53 -1.22
N THR A 72 -13.42 -30.68 -0.29
CA THR A 72 -12.89 -29.32 -0.08
C THR A 72 -11.38 -29.26 0.12
N ASP A 73 -10.82 -30.20 0.87
CA ASP A 73 -9.38 -30.20 1.20
C ASP A 73 -8.50 -30.54 -0.02
N HIS A 74 -8.99 -31.40 -0.91
CA HIS A 74 -8.29 -31.73 -2.15
C HIS A 74 -8.27 -30.53 -3.11
N ALA A 75 -9.42 -29.86 -3.25
CA ALA A 75 -9.53 -28.65 -4.04
C ALA A 75 -8.65 -27.51 -3.48
N ALA A 76 -8.61 -27.34 -2.16
CA ALA A 76 -7.74 -26.37 -1.49
C ALA A 76 -6.26 -26.64 -1.78
N SER A 77 -5.84 -27.91 -1.67
CA SER A 77 -4.46 -28.34 -1.93
C SER A 77 -4.05 -28.13 -3.39
N ARG A 78 -4.97 -28.38 -4.34
CA ARG A 78 -4.74 -28.10 -5.76
C ARG A 78 -4.59 -26.61 -6.04
N ILE A 79 -5.39 -25.76 -5.40
CA ILE A 79 -5.27 -24.30 -5.55
C ILE A 79 -3.95 -23.81 -4.93
N ALA A 80 -3.57 -24.34 -3.77
CA ALA A 80 -2.30 -24.02 -3.13
C ALA A 80 -1.09 -24.39 -4.00
N SER A 81 -1.11 -25.56 -4.67
CA SER A 81 -0.01 -25.96 -5.55
C SER A 81 0.18 -25.05 -6.77
N VAL A 82 -0.89 -24.40 -7.26
CA VAL A 82 -0.79 -23.34 -8.29
C VAL A 82 0.00 -22.16 -7.76
N ALA A 83 -0.28 -21.74 -6.52
CA ALA A 83 0.41 -20.64 -5.85
C ALA A 83 1.90 -20.98 -5.62
N GLU A 84 2.19 -22.18 -5.11
CA GLU A 84 3.56 -22.66 -4.91
C GLU A 84 4.36 -22.67 -6.21
N MET A 85 3.79 -23.24 -7.29
CA MET A 85 4.44 -23.30 -8.59
C MET A 85 4.70 -21.91 -9.17
N PHE A 86 3.75 -20.99 -9.00
CA PHE A 86 3.91 -19.60 -9.38
C PHE A 86 5.07 -18.95 -8.63
N VAL A 87 5.09 -19.00 -7.30
CA VAL A 87 6.17 -18.40 -6.49
C VAL A 87 7.51 -19.01 -6.88
N GLN A 88 7.59 -20.34 -6.98
CA GLN A 88 8.80 -21.04 -7.38
C GLN A 88 9.34 -20.57 -8.73
N SER A 89 8.49 -20.49 -9.74
CA SER A 89 8.94 -20.24 -11.11
C SER A 89 9.13 -18.74 -11.37
N ALA A 90 8.28 -17.89 -10.80
CA ALA A 90 8.41 -16.44 -10.91
C ALA A 90 9.66 -15.91 -10.21
N SER A 91 9.97 -16.40 -9.01
CA SER A 91 11.16 -15.96 -8.26
C SER A 91 12.47 -16.33 -8.98
N ARG A 92 12.51 -17.49 -9.65
CA ARG A 92 13.67 -17.86 -10.48
C ARG A 92 13.89 -16.92 -11.67
N ILE A 93 12.81 -16.51 -12.35
CA ILE A 93 12.89 -15.59 -13.50
C ILE A 93 13.26 -14.17 -13.02
N ALA A 94 12.65 -13.69 -11.94
CA ALA A 94 12.96 -12.37 -11.40
C ALA A 94 14.45 -12.25 -11.01
N ALA A 95 15.02 -13.32 -10.44
CA ALA A 95 16.45 -13.38 -10.12
C ALA A 95 17.36 -13.38 -11.37
N SER A 96 16.90 -13.89 -12.53
CA SER A 96 17.69 -13.89 -13.76
C SER A 96 17.62 -12.58 -14.54
N ASP A 97 16.47 -11.90 -14.48
CA ASP A 97 16.18 -10.76 -15.35
C ASP A 97 16.54 -9.40 -14.72
N GLY A 98 16.85 -9.36 -13.41
CA GLY A 98 17.37 -8.15 -12.72
C GLY A 98 16.46 -6.93 -12.84
N LEU A 99 15.14 -7.15 -12.98
CA LEU A 99 14.18 -6.13 -13.42
C LEU A 99 14.06 -4.92 -12.47
N GLN A 100 14.47 -5.08 -11.22
CA GLN A 100 14.50 -4.06 -10.18
C GLN A 100 15.73 -4.36 -9.32
N ASN A 101 16.64 -3.41 -9.07
CA ASN A 101 17.80 -3.55 -8.16
C ASN A 101 17.34 -3.83 -6.71
N ARG A 102 16.77 -5.00 -6.44
CA ARG A 102 16.27 -5.45 -5.15
C ARG A 102 16.95 -6.76 -4.80
N SER A 103 17.19 -6.99 -3.50
CA SER A 103 17.79 -8.20 -2.98
C SER A 103 16.89 -9.42 -3.15
N ARG A 104 15.56 -9.21 -3.14
CA ARG A 104 14.54 -10.27 -3.21
C ARG A 104 13.42 -9.95 -4.22
N PRO A 105 12.97 -10.95 -4.99
CA PRO A 105 11.80 -10.82 -5.85
C PRO A 105 10.53 -10.52 -5.05
N ILE A 106 9.69 -9.63 -5.59
CA ILE A 106 8.34 -9.37 -5.10
C ILE A 106 7.36 -9.97 -6.09
N VAL A 107 6.60 -10.97 -5.66
CA VAL A 107 5.57 -11.62 -6.48
C VAL A 107 4.20 -11.37 -5.87
N ALA A 108 3.22 -11.02 -6.70
CA ALA A 108 1.87 -10.69 -6.24
C ALA A 108 0.82 -11.63 -6.81
N LEU A 109 -0.15 -12.00 -5.99
CA LEU A 109 -1.27 -12.85 -6.40
C LEU A 109 -2.54 -12.45 -5.65
N PRO A 110 -3.73 -12.66 -6.22
CA PRO A 110 -4.96 -12.46 -5.48
C PRO A 110 -5.21 -13.66 -4.56
N LEU A 111 -6.27 -13.60 -3.75
CA LEU A 111 -6.84 -14.79 -3.11
C LEU A 111 -7.40 -15.74 -4.18
N ILE A 112 -6.53 -16.55 -4.79
CA ILE A 112 -6.87 -17.50 -5.84
C ILE A 112 -7.85 -18.56 -5.34
N GLY A 113 -8.70 -19.08 -6.22
CA GLY A 113 -9.77 -20.00 -5.84
C GLY A 113 -11.04 -19.31 -5.32
N SER A 114 -10.95 -18.10 -4.77
CA SER A 114 -12.12 -17.32 -4.35
C SER A 114 -12.96 -16.81 -5.55
N GLY A 115 -14.20 -16.37 -5.28
CA GLY A 115 -15.11 -15.88 -6.32
C GLY A 115 -15.46 -16.94 -7.36
N ARG A 116 -15.03 -16.77 -8.61
CA ARG A 116 -15.29 -17.75 -9.68
C ARG A 116 -14.27 -18.90 -9.74
N GLY A 117 -13.32 -18.95 -8.81
CA GLY A 117 -12.23 -19.93 -8.77
C GLY A 117 -12.57 -21.29 -8.15
N GLY A 118 -13.85 -21.60 -7.90
CA GLY A 118 -14.31 -22.90 -7.40
C GLY A 118 -14.35 -23.07 -5.88
N ALA A 119 -13.83 -22.11 -5.11
CA ALA A 119 -13.79 -22.14 -3.65
C ALA A 119 -14.62 -21.05 -2.96
N ALA A 120 -15.51 -20.37 -3.68
CA ALA A 120 -16.30 -19.26 -3.14
C ALA A 120 -17.10 -19.62 -1.89
N GLU A 121 -17.61 -20.85 -1.78
CA GLU A 121 -18.48 -21.27 -0.67
C GLU A 121 -17.70 -21.80 0.54
N TRP A 122 -16.39 -21.97 0.45
CA TRP A 122 -15.57 -22.59 1.50
C TRP A 122 -14.22 -21.86 1.68
N ILE A 123 -14.22 -20.54 1.53
CA ILE A 123 -13.04 -19.67 1.69
C ILE A 123 -12.33 -19.94 3.03
N GLY A 124 -13.07 -20.22 4.10
CA GLY A 124 -12.50 -20.52 5.42
C GLY A 124 -11.61 -21.77 5.46
N THR A 125 -11.86 -22.75 4.60
CA THR A 125 -10.98 -23.92 4.42
C THR A 125 -9.80 -23.61 3.50
N LEU A 126 -10.00 -22.75 2.51
CA LEU A 126 -8.96 -22.37 1.54
C LEU A 126 -7.85 -21.51 2.17
N VAL A 127 -8.23 -20.55 3.02
CA VAL A 127 -7.32 -19.54 3.58
C VAL A 127 -6.12 -20.17 4.31
N PRO A 128 -6.31 -21.12 5.25
CA PRO A 128 -5.19 -21.78 5.93
C PRO A 128 -4.23 -22.47 4.95
N THR A 129 -4.78 -23.34 4.09
CA THR A 129 -4.01 -24.13 3.13
C THR A 129 -3.21 -23.25 2.17
N LEU A 130 -3.81 -22.17 1.68
CA LEU A 130 -3.12 -21.26 0.78
C LEU A 130 -2.03 -20.44 1.49
N ILE A 131 -2.29 -19.92 2.68
CA ILE A 131 -1.31 -19.10 3.41
C ILE A 131 -0.09 -19.94 3.80
N ASP A 132 -0.29 -21.15 4.31
CA ASP A 132 0.80 -22.05 4.68
C ASP A 132 1.69 -22.38 3.47
N ALA A 133 1.07 -22.69 2.34
CA ALA A 133 1.76 -22.95 1.07
C ALA A 133 2.56 -21.74 0.59
N LEU A 134 1.97 -20.53 0.64
CA LEU A 134 2.67 -19.30 0.25
C LEU A 134 3.83 -18.96 1.19
N GLN A 135 3.68 -19.16 2.50
CA GLN A 135 4.75 -18.95 3.47
C GLN A 135 5.90 -19.93 3.27
N ALA A 136 5.59 -21.21 3.03
CA ALA A 136 6.59 -22.23 2.71
C ALA A 136 7.34 -21.90 1.41
N ALA A 137 6.61 -21.56 0.34
CA ALA A 137 7.21 -21.21 -0.94
C ALA A 137 8.05 -19.91 -0.87
N ALA A 138 7.59 -18.90 -0.13
CA ALA A 138 8.33 -17.65 0.10
C ALA A 138 9.67 -17.90 0.81
N ALA A 139 9.66 -18.77 1.83
CA ALA A 139 10.87 -19.13 2.58
C ALA A 139 11.82 -20.01 1.74
N GLU A 140 11.30 -20.97 0.96
CA GLU A 140 12.12 -21.84 0.12
C GLU A 140 12.80 -21.10 -1.04
N HIS A 141 12.14 -20.07 -1.58
CA HIS A 141 12.57 -19.36 -2.79
C HIS A 141 13.04 -17.93 -2.56
N ASP A 142 13.23 -17.54 -1.30
CA ASP A 142 13.72 -16.22 -0.85
C ASP A 142 12.99 -15.04 -1.52
N ALA A 143 11.65 -15.10 -1.53
CA ALA A 143 10.79 -14.14 -2.22
C ALA A 143 9.80 -13.49 -1.26
N ASP A 144 9.51 -12.21 -1.49
CA ASP A 144 8.43 -11.51 -0.81
C ASP A 144 7.11 -11.71 -1.58
N VAL A 145 6.14 -12.34 -0.94
CA VAL A 145 4.84 -12.66 -1.54
C VAL A 145 3.79 -11.66 -1.09
N VAL A 146 3.15 -10.99 -2.04
CA VAL A 146 2.08 -10.00 -1.80
C VAL A 146 0.71 -10.62 -2.13
N LEU A 147 -0.01 -11.03 -1.09
CA LEU A 147 -1.40 -11.51 -1.22
C LEU A 147 -2.36 -10.32 -1.31
N CYS A 148 -2.92 -10.09 -2.50
CA CYS A 148 -3.82 -8.98 -2.79
C CYS A 148 -5.28 -9.37 -2.50
N LEU A 149 -5.94 -8.65 -1.59
CA LEU A 149 -7.31 -8.91 -1.17
C LEU A 149 -8.25 -7.81 -1.69
N TRP A 150 -9.47 -8.20 -2.06
CA TRP A 150 -10.44 -7.30 -2.71
C TRP A 150 -11.46 -6.71 -1.74
N ASN A 151 -11.73 -7.38 -0.61
CA ASN A 151 -12.77 -6.98 0.33
C ASN A 151 -12.33 -7.18 1.78
N ASP A 152 -13.07 -6.51 2.66
CA ASP A 152 -12.86 -6.47 4.10
C ASP A 152 -13.02 -7.83 4.77
N LEU A 153 -13.95 -8.66 4.29
CA LEU A 153 -14.18 -9.99 4.85
C LEU A 153 -12.97 -10.90 4.65
N SER A 154 -12.44 -10.97 3.42
CA SER A 154 -11.24 -11.72 3.09
C SER A 154 -10.01 -11.13 3.79
N TRP A 155 -9.91 -9.80 3.90
CA TRP A 155 -8.84 -9.15 4.66
C TRP A 155 -8.85 -9.57 6.13
N SER A 156 -10.01 -9.47 6.78
CA SER A 156 -10.23 -9.88 8.17
C SER A 156 -9.89 -11.37 8.39
N ALA A 157 -10.38 -12.25 7.52
CA ALA A 157 -10.15 -13.69 7.59
C ALA A 157 -8.67 -14.08 7.45
N VAL A 158 -7.98 -13.49 6.47
CA VAL A 158 -6.54 -13.70 6.27
C VAL A 158 -5.75 -13.20 7.48
N GLN A 159 -6.07 -12.01 8.00
CA GLN A 159 -5.37 -11.46 9.15
C GLN A 159 -5.64 -12.27 10.44
N GLN A 160 -6.85 -12.80 10.64
CA GLN A 160 -7.13 -13.75 11.73
C GLN A 160 -6.18 -14.95 11.66
N TYR A 161 -6.07 -15.61 10.50
CA TYR A 161 -5.19 -16.77 10.36
C TYR A 161 -3.70 -16.42 10.55
N ARG A 162 -3.25 -15.30 9.97
CA ARG A 162 -1.87 -14.82 10.13
C ARG A 162 -1.51 -14.53 11.58
N SER A 163 -2.47 -14.21 12.44
CA SER A 163 -2.22 -13.90 13.86
C SER A 163 -1.67 -15.09 14.64
N THR A 164 -1.98 -16.32 14.19
CA THR A 164 -1.54 -17.57 14.81
C THR A 164 -0.43 -18.27 14.02
N ALA A 165 -0.37 -18.06 12.70
CA ALA A 165 0.52 -18.82 11.81
C ALA A 165 1.83 -18.09 11.46
N GLN A 166 1.88 -16.76 11.55
CA GLN A 166 3.01 -15.99 11.01
C GLN A 166 4.02 -15.54 12.08
N SER A 167 5.30 -15.82 11.81
CA SER A 167 6.43 -15.15 12.45
C SER A 167 6.80 -13.86 11.71
N TRP A 168 7.16 -12.82 12.45
CA TRP A 168 7.54 -11.52 11.92
C TRP A 168 9.04 -11.28 12.13
N PRO A 169 9.83 -11.02 11.08
CA PRO A 169 11.26 -10.81 11.19
C PRO A 169 11.58 -9.36 11.63
N LEU A 170 11.02 -8.94 12.77
CA LEU A 170 11.21 -7.62 13.37
C LEU A 170 11.96 -7.75 14.70
N THR A 171 12.72 -6.71 15.06
CA THR A 171 13.32 -6.61 16.40
C THR A 171 12.23 -6.30 17.44
N GLU A 172 12.51 -6.55 18.71
CA GLU A 172 11.58 -6.20 19.81
C GLU A 172 11.22 -4.70 19.81
N GLU A 173 12.16 -3.83 19.46
CA GLU A 173 11.92 -2.38 19.33
C GLU A 173 10.93 -2.07 18.21
N LEU A 174 11.12 -2.65 17.01
CA LEU A 174 10.22 -2.44 15.88
C LEU A 174 8.83 -3.05 16.12
N GLU A 175 8.74 -4.16 16.84
CA GLU A 175 7.47 -4.77 17.22
C GLU A 175 6.68 -3.88 18.21
N ALA A 176 7.36 -3.23 19.15
CA ALA A 176 6.75 -2.26 20.05
C ALA A 176 6.25 -1.02 19.30
N VAL A 177 7.03 -0.53 18.32
CA VAL A 177 6.61 0.55 17.42
C VAL A 177 5.38 0.13 16.61
N ALA A 178 5.38 -1.08 16.05
CA ALA A 178 4.25 -1.60 15.27
C ALA A 178 2.96 -1.64 16.10
N SER A 179 3.06 -2.12 17.34
CA SER A 179 1.94 -2.19 18.28
C SER A 179 1.38 -0.80 18.62
N THR A 180 2.27 0.17 18.89
CA THR A 180 1.88 1.55 19.20
C THR A 180 1.19 2.21 18.01
N LEU A 181 1.76 2.09 16.81
CA LEU A 181 1.16 2.65 15.59
C LEU A 181 -0.19 2.00 15.27
N ALA A 182 -0.32 0.69 15.50
CA ALA A 182 -1.58 -0.02 15.30
C ALA A 182 -2.69 0.43 16.25
N GLU A 183 -2.38 0.79 17.49
CA GLU A 183 -3.34 1.39 18.43
C GLU A 183 -3.86 2.74 17.93
N HIS A 184 -2.98 3.60 17.44
CA HIS A 184 -3.38 4.87 16.83
C HIS A 184 -4.20 4.68 15.54
N ALA A 185 -3.87 3.66 14.74
CA ALA A 185 -4.66 3.31 13.56
C ALA A 185 -6.09 2.85 13.94
N ARG A 186 -6.23 1.91 14.88
CA ARG A 186 -7.54 1.40 15.35
C ARG A 186 -8.43 2.48 15.95
N SER A 187 -7.84 3.49 16.59
CA SER A 187 -8.56 4.59 17.22
C SER A 187 -8.88 5.74 16.26
N ASN A 188 -8.58 5.61 14.96
CA ASN A 188 -8.71 6.70 13.97
C ASN A 188 -7.95 7.98 14.39
N ASP A 189 -6.81 7.80 15.04
CA ASP A 189 -5.94 8.86 15.56
C ASP A 189 -4.66 9.04 14.74
N LEU A 190 -4.35 8.09 13.86
CA LEU A 190 -3.19 8.12 12.98
C LEU A 190 -3.44 9.00 11.74
N VAL A 191 -2.47 9.84 11.41
CA VAL A 191 -2.42 10.63 10.17
C VAL A 191 -1.13 10.33 9.45
N LEU A 192 -1.20 10.02 8.16
CA LEU A 192 -0.01 9.74 7.36
C LEU A 192 0.62 11.03 6.85
N PHE A 193 1.94 11.11 6.84
CA PHE A 193 2.70 12.18 6.21
C PHE A 193 3.72 11.58 5.25
N LEU A 194 3.48 11.75 3.94
CA LEU A 194 4.19 11.03 2.88
C LEU A 194 5.14 11.98 2.14
N GLY A 195 6.42 11.62 2.12
CA GLY A 195 7.44 12.31 1.32
C GLY A 195 7.89 11.48 0.11
N ALA A 196 8.83 12.02 -0.67
CA ALA A 196 9.23 11.44 -1.96
C ALA A 196 9.82 10.02 -1.83
N GLY A 197 10.41 9.69 -0.67
CA GLY A 197 10.92 8.35 -0.39
C GLY A 197 9.83 7.27 -0.33
N ALA A 198 8.56 7.63 -0.11
CA ALA A 198 7.45 6.68 -0.16
C ALA A 198 7.18 6.19 -1.60
N SER A 199 7.63 6.95 -2.60
CA SER A 199 7.49 6.63 -4.02
C SER A 199 8.73 5.95 -4.62
N ALA A 200 9.79 5.73 -3.84
CA ALA A 200 11.02 5.11 -4.33
C ALA A 200 10.79 3.67 -4.84
N ASP A 201 9.94 2.89 -4.17
CA ASP A 201 9.65 1.51 -4.57
C ASP A 201 8.66 1.39 -5.74
N ALA A 202 8.11 2.52 -6.21
CA ALA A 202 7.41 2.63 -7.49
C ALA A 202 8.36 2.90 -8.66
N GLY A 203 9.66 3.10 -8.38
CA GLY A 203 10.67 3.47 -9.39
C GLY A 203 10.73 4.96 -9.69
N LEU A 204 10.09 5.81 -8.87
CA LEU A 204 10.20 7.26 -9.04
C LEU A 204 11.55 7.78 -8.59
N GLN A 205 12.08 8.71 -9.38
CA GLN A 205 13.36 9.38 -9.15
C GLN A 205 13.34 10.23 -7.89
N ASN A 206 14.48 10.28 -7.20
CA ASN A 206 14.67 11.23 -6.11
C ASN A 206 14.90 12.65 -6.65
N TRP A 207 14.89 13.64 -5.75
CA TRP A 207 15.01 15.04 -6.14
C TRP A 207 16.30 15.38 -6.91
N LYS A 208 17.41 14.72 -6.60
CA LYS A 208 18.69 14.94 -7.27
C LYS A 208 18.62 14.44 -8.71
N ASP A 209 18.07 13.25 -8.91
CA ASP A 209 17.90 12.64 -10.24
C ASP A 209 16.96 13.48 -11.12
N LEU A 210 15.86 13.99 -10.53
CA LEU A 210 14.93 14.90 -11.20
C LEU A 210 15.63 16.19 -11.67
N LEU A 211 16.44 16.81 -10.79
CA LEU A 211 17.20 18.01 -11.15
C LEU A 211 18.24 17.72 -12.23
N GLU A 212 18.89 16.56 -12.18
CA GLU A 212 19.85 16.14 -13.20
C GLU A 212 19.18 15.96 -14.58
N SER A 213 18.04 15.26 -14.64
CA SER A 213 17.28 15.12 -15.89
C SER A 213 16.78 16.47 -16.41
N ALA A 214 16.22 17.30 -15.53
CA ALA A 214 15.75 18.63 -15.90
C ALA A 214 16.88 19.55 -16.38
N ALA A 215 18.07 19.48 -15.77
CA ALA A 215 19.24 20.23 -16.21
C ALA A 215 19.71 19.80 -17.61
N LYS A 216 19.73 18.49 -17.90
CA LYS A 216 20.03 17.96 -19.24
C LYS A 216 19.04 18.46 -20.28
N ARG A 217 17.73 18.46 -19.97
CA ARG A 217 16.69 19.02 -20.85
C ARG A 217 16.85 20.53 -21.07
N ALA A 218 17.36 21.24 -20.07
CA ALA A 218 17.67 22.67 -20.16
C ALA A 218 18.95 22.99 -20.95
N GLY A 219 19.64 21.97 -21.49
CA GLY A 219 20.90 22.15 -22.24
C GLY A 219 22.08 22.56 -21.36
N ILE A 220 21.99 22.31 -20.05
CA ILE A 220 23.07 22.56 -19.10
C ILE A 220 24.11 21.44 -19.23
N SER A 221 25.40 21.78 -19.25
CA SER A 221 26.46 20.79 -19.40
C SER A 221 26.57 19.88 -18.16
N ASP A 222 27.15 18.69 -18.30
CA ASP A 222 27.32 17.77 -17.17
C ASP A 222 28.17 18.38 -16.05
N ASP A 223 29.19 19.17 -16.39
CA ASP A 223 30.04 19.81 -15.39
C ASP A 223 29.33 20.96 -14.68
N GLU A 224 28.52 21.76 -15.38
CA GLU A 224 27.68 22.78 -14.75
C GLU A 224 26.57 22.13 -13.90
N THR A 225 26.00 21.00 -14.36
CA THR A 225 25.00 20.23 -13.61
C THR A 225 25.55 19.75 -12.27
N LYS A 226 26.79 19.24 -12.22
CA LYS A 226 27.44 18.87 -10.95
C LYS A 226 27.51 20.05 -9.99
N SER A 227 27.94 21.22 -10.45
CA SER A 227 27.98 22.44 -9.63
C SER A 227 26.59 22.90 -9.19
N LEU A 228 25.55 22.74 -10.03
CA LEU A 228 24.18 23.05 -9.65
C LEU A 228 23.66 22.13 -8.55
N LEU A 229 23.97 20.84 -8.61
CA LEU A 229 23.54 19.85 -7.62
C LEU A 229 24.25 19.99 -6.26
N GLU A 230 25.29 20.83 -6.16
CA GLU A 230 25.91 21.22 -4.89
C GLU A 230 25.14 22.34 -4.17
N LEU A 231 24.24 23.05 -4.87
CA LEU A 231 23.41 24.10 -4.30
C LEU A 231 22.23 23.51 -3.50
N ASP A 232 21.51 24.39 -2.79
CA ASP A 232 20.18 24.03 -2.28
C ASP A 232 19.30 23.58 -3.46
N PRO A 233 18.58 22.45 -3.34
CA PRO A 233 17.80 21.90 -4.45
C PRO A 233 16.77 22.89 -5.02
N ARG A 234 16.25 23.81 -4.19
CA ARG A 234 15.29 24.84 -4.60
C ARG A 234 15.95 25.92 -5.46
N ASP A 235 17.22 26.22 -5.20
CA ASP A 235 17.99 27.20 -5.98
C ASP A 235 18.46 26.61 -7.30
N ALA A 236 18.90 25.35 -7.30
CA ALA A 236 19.20 24.59 -8.52
C ALA A 236 17.96 24.56 -9.44
N ALA A 237 16.79 24.24 -8.89
CA ALA A 237 15.51 24.28 -9.60
C ALA A 237 15.20 25.67 -10.20
N SER A 238 15.43 26.75 -9.46
CA SER A 238 15.24 28.13 -9.95
C SER A 238 16.13 28.43 -11.15
N ILE A 239 17.39 28.00 -11.12
CA ILE A 239 18.34 28.20 -12.23
C ILE A 239 17.91 27.38 -13.45
N ILE A 240 17.52 26.12 -13.27
CA ILE A 240 17.02 25.26 -14.36
C ILE A 240 15.78 25.89 -15.00
N ARG A 241 14.82 26.38 -14.19
CA ARG A 241 13.63 27.09 -14.69
C ARG A 241 14.01 28.31 -15.53
N PHE A 242 14.97 29.12 -15.06
CA PHE A 242 15.45 30.27 -15.79
C PHE A 242 16.08 29.90 -17.14
N ARG A 243 16.87 28.81 -17.17
CA ARG A 243 17.53 28.31 -18.39
C ARG A 243 16.55 27.72 -19.41
N LEU A 244 15.48 27.07 -18.95
CA LEU A 244 14.42 26.54 -19.83
C LEU A 244 13.64 27.66 -20.54
N GLY A 245 13.64 28.88 -20.00
CA GLY A 245 13.07 30.07 -20.65
C GLY A 245 11.54 30.11 -20.73
N ASP A 246 10.86 29.03 -20.34
CA ASP A 246 9.41 28.91 -20.25
C ASP A 246 8.99 28.44 -18.84
N GLY A 247 7.93 29.04 -18.29
CA GLY A 247 7.41 28.73 -16.97
C GLY A 247 6.81 27.33 -16.86
N SER A 248 6.24 26.80 -17.95
CA SER A 248 5.68 25.43 -17.99
C SER A 248 6.72 24.34 -18.24
N ALA A 249 7.81 24.65 -18.95
CA ALA A 249 8.79 23.65 -19.37
C ALA A 249 9.42 22.86 -18.20
N LEU A 250 9.60 23.50 -17.03
CA LEU A 250 10.07 22.80 -15.83
C LEU A 250 9.02 21.82 -15.31
N ALA A 251 7.74 22.22 -15.26
CA ALA A 251 6.65 21.36 -14.84
C ALA A 251 6.51 20.15 -15.78
N ASP A 252 6.62 20.36 -17.10
CA ASP A 252 6.61 19.29 -18.10
C ASP A 252 7.81 18.36 -17.96
N ALA A 253 9.00 18.90 -17.64
CA ALA A 253 10.19 18.11 -17.37
C ALA A 253 9.99 17.21 -16.14
N VAL A 254 9.52 17.78 -15.03
CA VAL A 254 9.23 17.06 -13.79
C VAL A 254 8.14 16.00 -14.02
N LYS A 255 7.06 16.36 -14.71
CA LYS A 255 5.96 15.44 -15.03
C LYS A 255 6.41 14.24 -15.83
N ALA A 256 7.29 14.44 -16.81
CA ALA A 256 7.80 13.34 -17.61
C ALA A 256 8.66 12.34 -16.83
N GLU A 257 9.31 12.75 -15.74
CA GLU A 257 10.11 11.87 -14.89
C GLU A 257 9.30 11.26 -13.72
N LEU A 258 8.21 11.91 -13.30
CA LEU A 258 7.37 11.46 -12.18
C LEU A 258 6.08 10.74 -12.60
N ASN A 259 5.85 10.56 -13.90
CA ASN A 259 4.70 9.81 -14.38
C ASN A 259 4.98 8.30 -14.29
N ALA A 260 4.51 7.66 -13.22
CA ALA A 260 4.57 6.21 -13.04
C ALA A 260 3.21 5.55 -13.27
N ASP A 261 3.19 4.48 -14.07
CA ASP A 261 1.98 3.70 -14.35
C ASP A 261 1.61 2.73 -13.21
N ARG A 262 2.40 2.64 -12.14
CA ARG A 262 2.21 1.67 -11.04
C ARG A 262 2.61 2.26 -9.70
N PHE A 263 1.84 1.97 -8.66
CA PHE A 263 2.21 2.32 -7.29
C PHE A 263 3.07 1.22 -6.66
N GLY A 264 4.01 1.64 -5.81
CA GLY A 264 4.87 0.73 -5.05
C GLY A 264 4.17 0.07 -3.85
N LEU A 265 4.79 -0.98 -3.30
CA LEU A 265 4.25 -1.73 -2.17
C LEU A 265 4.06 -0.86 -0.91
N THR A 266 4.92 0.13 -0.71
CA THR A 266 4.84 1.09 0.40
C THR A 266 3.51 1.84 0.38
N HIS A 267 3.07 2.32 -0.79
CA HIS A 267 1.75 2.95 -0.93
C HIS A 267 0.60 2.00 -0.61
N ALA A 268 0.70 0.74 -1.07
CA ALA A 268 -0.33 -0.27 -0.82
C ALA A 268 -0.48 -0.58 0.69
N LEU A 269 0.64 -0.71 1.39
CA LEU A 269 0.67 -0.96 2.83
C LEU A 269 0.15 0.24 3.62
N LEU A 270 0.55 1.45 3.24
CA LEU A 270 0.03 2.69 3.83
C LEU A 270 -1.48 2.87 3.60
N ALA A 271 -1.97 2.54 2.42
CA ALA A 271 -3.40 2.52 2.13
C ALA A 271 -4.16 1.48 2.99
N SER A 272 -3.52 0.33 3.24
CA SER A 272 -4.09 -0.75 4.08
C SER A 272 -4.23 -0.36 5.55
N LEU A 273 -3.54 0.69 6.02
CA LEU A 273 -3.74 1.25 7.36
C LEU A 273 -5.08 1.99 7.53
N ARG A 274 -5.75 2.35 6.42
CA ARG A 274 -7.05 3.05 6.41
C ARG A 274 -7.07 4.33 7.26
N ALA A 275 -5.96 5.08 7.24
CA ALA A 275 -5.89 6.33 7.96
C ALA A 275 -6.96 7.31 7.44
N PRO A 276 -7.70 8.01 8.33
CA PRO A 276 -8.75 8.94 7.92
C PRO A 276 -8.23 10.19 7.22
N ALA A 277 -6.93 10.49 7.38
CA ALA A 277 -6.28 11.62 6.76
C ALA A 277 -4.82 11.30 6.40
N ALA A 278 -4.39 11.83 5.27
CA ALA A 278 -3.00 11.82 4.84
C ALA A 278 -2.58 13.23 4.38
N VAL A 279 -1.30 13.53 4.51
CA VAL A 279 -0.66 14.74 4.00
C VAL A 279 0.52 14.31 3.14
N THR A 280 0.75 14.96 2.01
CA THR A 280 1.91 14.67 1.19
C THR A 280 2.55 15.92 0.60
N THR A 281 3.86 15.84 0.43
CA THR A 281 4.67 16.80 -0.35
C THR A 281 4.94 16.29 -1.76
N ASN A 282 4.44 15.10 -2.13
CA ASN A 282 4.64 14.49 -3.43
C ASN A 282 3.65 15.04 -4.44
N PHE A 283 4.09 15.09 -5.71
CA PHE A 283 3.27 15.58 -6.81
C PHE A 283 2.49 14.44 -7.50
N ASP A 284 3.02 13.22 -7.44
CA ASP A 284 2.45 12.00 -8.05
C ASP A 284 1.10 11.60 -7.44
N ASP A 285 0.36 10.71 -8.14
CA ASP A 285 -0.96 10.22 -7.71
C ASP A 285 -0.92 8.77 -7.17
N LEU A 286 0.26 8.27 -6.78
CA LEU A 286 0.47 6.86 -6.48
C LEU A 286 -0.25 6.43 -5.20
N TYR A 287 -0.31 7.29 -4.19
CA TYR A 287 -1.06 7.01 -2.97
C TYR A 287 -2.57 6.98 -3.24
N GLU A 288 -3.08 7.93 -4.03
CA GLU A 288 -4.48 8.00 -4.45
C GLU A 288 -4.90 6.72 -5.18
N ARG A 289 -4.04 6.23 -6.07
CA ARG A 289 -4.25 4.98 -6.81
C ARG A 289 -4.18 3.75 -5.90
N ALA A 290 -3.31 3.75 -4.90
CA ALA A 290 -3.19 2.66 -3.93
C ALA A 290 -4.40 2.56 -2.99
N VAL A 291 -4.98 3.68 -2.55
CA VAL A 291 -6.25 3.71 -1.80
C VAL A 291 -7.40 3.17 -2.67
N GLY A 292 -7.32 3.38 -3.98
CA GLY A 292 -8.20 2.77 -4.96
C GLY A 292 -9.51 3.53 -5.16
N ARG A 293 -10.16 3.26 -6.31
CA ARG A 293 -11.43 3.88 -6.73
C ARG A 293 -12.64 2.96 -6.51
N SER A 294 -12.47 1.86 -5.77
CA SER A 294 -13.33 0.68 -5.92
C SER A 294 -14.67 0.75 -5.18
N GLN A 295 -14.85 1.65 -4.21
CA GLN A 295 -16.13 1.89 -3.55
C GLN A 295 -16.35 3.37 -3.23
N ASP A 296 -17.60 3.82 -3.32
CA ASP A 296 -17.98 5.23 -3.10
C ASP A 296 -17.72 5.72 -1.67
N ARG A 297 -17.62 4.82 -0.68
CA ARG A 297 -17.30 5.16 0.72
C ARG A 297 -15.80 5.37 0.96
N ASP A 298 -14.95 4.69 0.21
CA ASP A 298 -13.48 4.76 0.35
C ASP A 298 -12.84 5.73 -0.64
N ARG A 299 -13.67 6.45 -1.42
CA ARG A 299 -13.18 7.45 -2.38
C ARG A 299 -12.44 8.56 -1.66
N LEU A 300 -11.12 8.60 -1.84
CA LEU A 300 -10.24 9.61 -1.28
C LEU A 300 -10.61 11.01 -1.80
N SER A 301 -10.76 11.98 -0.89
CA SER A 301 -10.92 13.40 -1.24
C SER A 301 -9.56 14.08 -1.28
N VAL A 302 -9.18 14.71 -2.40
CA VAL A 302 -7.84 15.32 -2.56
C VAL A 302 -7.90 16.83 -2.36
N LEU A 303 -7.43 17.31 -1.21
CA LEU A 303 -7.30 18.73 -0.87
C LEU A 303 -6.01 19.32 -1.47
N PRO A 304 -6.04 20.59 -1.92
CA PRO A 304 -7.15 21.54 -1.87
C PRO A 304 -8.12 21.48 -3.08
N TYR A 305 -8.05 20.45 -3.93
CA TYR A 305 -8.76 20.40 -5.21
C TYR A 305 -10.22 19.93 -5.09
N GLU A 306 -10.51 19.10 -4.09
CA GLU A 306 -11.85 18.59 -3.77
C GLU A 306 -12.16 18.81 -2.29
N PRO A 307 -13.41 19.16 -1.92
CA PRO A 307 -13.78 19.31 -0.52
C PRO A 307 -13.73 17.95 0.20
N ALA A 308 -13.33 17.97 1.47
CA ALA A 308 -13.41 16.78 2.31
C ALA A 308 -14.87 16.36 2.51
N ALA A 309 -15.18 15.10 2.22
CA ALA A 309 -16.50 14.52 2.44
C ALA A 309 -16.58 13.81 3.81
N THR A 310 -17.72 13.95 4.50
CA THR A 310 -17.94 13.27 5.78
C THR A 310 -17.85 11.76 5.62
N GLY A 311 -17.07 11.11 6.48
CA GLY A 311 -16.91 9.66 6.49
C GLY A 311 -16.05 9.11 5.36
N ARG A 312 -15.38 9.97 4.57
CA ARG A 312 -14.38 9.56 3.56
C ARG A 312 -12.99 9.96 4.01
N PRO A 313 -11.95 9.16 3.69
CA PRO A 313 -10.58 9.59 3.90
C PRO A 313 -10.24 10.78 2.98
N TRP A 314 -9.26 11.58 3.38
CA TRP A 314 -8.77 12.69 2.57
C TRP A 314 -7.23 12.76 2.54
N LEU A 315 -6.71 13.28 1.43
CA LEU A 315 -5.29 13.54 1.20
C LEU A 315 -5.08 15.04 0.99
N LEU A 316 -4.16 15.65 1.75
CA LEU A 316 -3.75 17.04 1.55
C LEU A 316 -2.42 17.11 0.80
N LYS A 317 -2.43 17.65 -0.42
CA LYS A 317 -1.23 17.93 -1.21
C LYS A 317 -0.69 19.33 -0.91
N LEU A 318 0.44 19.40 -0.21
CA LEU A 318 1.05 20.68 0.20
C LEU A 318 1.74 21.38 -0.97
N HIS A 319 2.45 20.62 -1.80
CA HIS A 319 3.32 21.16 -2.84
C HIS A 319 2.68 21.21 -4.22
N GLY A 320 1.39 20.87 -4.35
CA GLY A 320 0.72 20.86 -5.65
C GLY A 320 0.62 19.45 -6.23
N ASP A 321 0.19 19.36 -7.49
CA ASP A 321 -0.12 18.11 -8.17
C ASP A 321 0.34 18.14 -9.65
N LEU A 322 0.82 17.02 -10.19
CA LEU A 322 1.38 16.95 -11.56
C LEU A 322 0.36 17.26 -12.68
N ASP A 323 -0.93 17.11 -12.42
CA ASP A 323 -2.00 17.45 -13.36
C ASP A 323 -2.52 18.88 -13.15
N ARG A 324 -1.89 19.63 -12.25
CA ARG A 324 -2.22 21.01 -11.91
C ARG A 324 -1.02 21.91 -12.17
N ASN A 325 -1.30 23.17 -12.50
CA ASN A 325 -0.26 24.19 -12.73
C ASN A 325 0.06 24.95 -11.43
N ASP A 326 0.33 24.22 -10.34
CA ASP A 326 0.51 24.80 -9.00
C ASP A 326 1.68 24.18 -8.21
N LEU A 327 2.62 23.54 -8.91
CA LEU A 327 3.79 22.87 -8.34
C LEU A 327 4.68 23.84 -7.53
N VAL A 328 5.05 23.43 -6.32
CA VAL A 328 5.99 24.10 -5.43
C VAL A 328 7.35 23.40 -5.57
N PHE A 329 8.20 23.91 -6.47
CA PHE A 329 9.45 23.23 -6.83
C PHE A 329 10.69 24.14 -6.71
N THR A 330 10.58 25.41 -7.10
CA THR A 330 11.69 26.38 -7.04
C THR A 330 11.68 27.21 -5.76
N ARG A 331 12.79 27.90 -5.46
CA ARG A 331 12.90 28.79 -4.28
C ARG A 331 11.74 29.79 -4.19
N ASP A 332 11.40 30.43 -5.29
CA ASP A 332 10.31 31.43 -5.31
C ASP A 332 8.95 30.79 -5.02
N ASP A 333 8.72 29.56 -5.50
CA ASP A 333 7.45 28.86 -5.24
C ASP A 333 7.32 28.53 -3.75
N TYR A 334 8.42 28.08 -3.12
CA TYR A 334 8.45 27.81 -1.67
C TYR A 334 8.19 29.09 -0.86
N LEU A 335 8.83 30.21 -1.21
CA LEU A 335 8.60 31.50 -0.54
C LEU A 335 7.15 31.98 -0.71
N GLY A 336 6.59 31.83 -1.92
CA GLY A 336 5.20 32.18 -2.20
C GLY A 336 4.19 31.27 -1.48
N ALA A 337 4.49 29.98 -1.35
CA ALA A 337 3.63 28.99 -0.70
C ALA A 337 3.35 29.33 0.77
N GLU A 338 4.28 29.95 1.48
CA GLU A 338 4.08 30.34 2.89
C GLU A 338 2.89 31.29 3.06
N SER A 339 2.67 32.18 2.10
CA SER A 339 1.56 33.12 2.11
C SER A 339 0.33 32.56 1.38
N ASN A 340 0.54 32.00 0.18
CA ASN A 340 -0.55 31.56 -0.70
C ASN A 340 -1.22 30.25 -0.24
N ARG A 341 -0.52 29.45 0.60
CA ARG A 341 -1.00 28.15 1.11
C ARG A 341 -1.08 28.15 2.65
N ALA A 342 -1.14 29.31 3.30
CA ALA A 342 -1.19 29.43 4.76
C ALA A 342 -2.32 28.60 5.40
N ALA A 343 -3.49 28.52 4.76
CA ALA A 343 -4.60 27.70 5.23
C ALA A 343 -4.27 26.19 5.23
N LEU A 344 -3.53 25.70 4.22
CA LEU A 344 -3.12 24.29 4.15
C LEU A 344 -2.14 23.96 5.27
N PHE A 345 -1.17 24.84 5.51
CA PHE A 345 -0.26 24.70 6.64
C PHE A 345 -0.98 24.80 7.99
N GLY A 346 -2.04 25.60 8.09
CA GLY A 346 -2.92 25.64 9.27
C GLY A 346 -3.63 24.31 9.54
N ILE A 347 -4.03 23.57 8.50
CA ILE A 347 -4.55 22.20 8.64
C ILE A 347 -3.46 21.29 9.22
N VAL A 348 -2.24 21.33 8.69
CA VAL A 348 -1.11 20.52 9.20
C VAL A 348 -0.81 20.85 10.66
N GLN A 349 -0.86 22.13 11.06
CA GLN A 349 -0.71 22.52 12.47
C GLN A 349 -1.79 21.91 13.36
N ALA A 350 -3.06 21.95 12.92
CA ALA A 350 -4.15 21.34 13.65
C ALA A 350 -3.95 19.82 13.80
N LEU A 351 -3.51 19.13 12.74
CA LEU A 351 -3.20 17.70 12.79
C LEU A 351 -2.07 17.40 13.79
N LEU A 352 -0.96 18.14 13.72
CA LEU A 352 0.18 17.98 14.65
C LEU A 352 -0.21 18.16 16.12
N VAL A 353 -1.25 18.94 16.42
CA VAL A 353 -1.73 19.18 17.78
C VAL A 353 -2.76 18.14 18.24
N THR A 354 -3.54 17.57 17.30
CA THR A 354 -4.74 16.76 17.62
C THR A 354 -4.62 15.29 17.29
N LYS A 355 -3.60 14.88 16.53
CA LYS A 355 -3.44 13.55 15.97
C LYS A 355 -1.99 13.07 16.07
N ARG A 356 -1.79 11.77 15.89
CA ARG A 356 -0.47 11.16 15.78
C ARG A 356 -0.04 11.12 14.33
N LEU A 357 1.02 11.84 13.97
CA LEU A 357 1.57 11.76 12.61
C LEU A 357 2.53 10.59 12.44
N LEU A 358 2.42 9.88 11.33
CA LEU A 358 3.37 8.87 10.87
C LEU A 358 4.05 9.37 9.59
N PHE A 359 5.34 9.73 9.70
CA PHE A 359 6.13 10.18 8.56
C PHE A 359 6.80 8.99 7.88
N VAL A 360 6.61 8.86 6.56
CA VAL A 360 7.23 7.81 5.74
C VAL A 360 7.81 8.43 4.49
N GLY A 361 9.09 8.14 4.22
CA GLY A 361 9.79 8.65 3.04
C GLY A 361 10.00 10.17 3.03
N TYR A 362 9.84 10.82 4.17
CA TYR A 362 9.99 12.27 4.30
C TYR A 362 11.31 12.61 4.99
N SER A 363 12.08 13.50 4.37
CA SER A 363 13.44 13.85 4.82
C SER A 363 13.47 14.72 6.08
N LEU A 364 12.33 15.31 6.49
CA LEU A 364 12.25 16.27 7.60
C LEU A 364 13.25 17.44 7.43
N SER A 365 13.61 17.79 6.21
CA SER A 365 14.63 18.81 5.90
C SER A 365 14.05 20.14 5.42
N ASP A 366 12.73 20.20 5.25
CA ASP A 366 12.03 21.33 4.66
C ASP A 366 11.75 22.43 5.70
N GLU A 367 12.29 23.60 5.42
CA GLU A 367 12.22 24.78 6.27
C GLU A 367 10.78 25.19 6.68
N PRO A 368 9.75 25.12 5.79
CA PRO A 368 8.38 25.41 6.21
C PRO A 368 7.89 24.50 7.34
N PHE A 369 8.17 23.19 7.29
CA PHE A 369 7.75 22.23 8.31
C PHE A 369 8.50 22.43 9.63
N HIS A 370 9.81 22.70 9.59
CA HIS A 370 10.59 23.07 10.78
C HIS A 370 9.95 24.25 11.51
N ARG A 371 9.53 25.27 10.76
CA ARG A 371 8.84 26.43 11.32
C ARG A 371 7.50 26.07 11.96
N LEU A 372 6.71 25.18 11.36
CA LEU A 372 5.46 24.70 11.94
C LEU A 372 5.69 24.02 13.29
N VAL A 373 6.65 23.09 13.35
CA VAL A 373 6.97 22.38 14.59
C VAL A 373 7.48 23.35 15.65
N HIS A 374 8.33 24.32 15.29
CA HIS A 374 8.77 25.37 16.20
C HIS A 374 7.59 26.19 16.75
N GLN A 375 6.66 26.63 15.89
CA GLN A 375 5.48 27.39 16.31
C GLN A 375 4.60 26.60 17.29
N ILE A 376 4.41 25.30 17.06
CA ILE A 376 3.64 24.43 17.95
C ILE A 376 4.33 24.26 19.30
N LYS A 377 5.64 24.06 19.32
CA LYS A 377 6.41 23.97 20.58
C LYS A 377 6.25 25.24 21.41
N VAL A 378 6.39 26.40 20.78
CA VAL A 378 6.22 27.70 21.45
C VAL A 378 4.78 27.87 21.97
N ALA A 379 3.78 27.51 21.17
CA ALA A 379 2.38 27.72 21.52
C ALA A 379 1.85 26.76 22.59
N THR A 380 2.27 25.49 22.56
CA THR A 380 1.73 24.46 23.46
C THR A 380 2.47 24.39 24.80
N GLY A 381 3.70 24.92 24.88
CA GLY A 381 4.54 24.82 26.08
C GLY A 381 4.87 23.38 26.51
N LYS A 382 4.47 22.37 25.72
CA LYS A 382 4.71 20.95 25.99
C LYS A 382 6.10 20.61 25.53
N ALA A 383 7.00 20.38 26.48
CA ALA A 383 8.33 19.85 26.22
C ALA A 383 8.33 18.32 25.99
N ASP A 384 7.29 17.61 26.45
CA ASP A 384 7.37 16.15 26.68
C ASP A 384 6.41 15.28 25.83
N GLY A 385 5.89 15.80 24.72
CA GLY A 385 5.02 15.02 23.82
C GLY A 385 5.63 14.88 22.42
N THR A 386 5.75 13.66 21.90
CA THR A 386 6.13 13.43 20.51
C THR A 386 4.92 13.70 19.61
N LEU A 387 5.08 14.63 18.66
CA LEU A 387 4.08 15.03 17.65
C LEU A 387 3.82 13.91 16.62
N GLY A 388 4.72 12.94 16.54
CA GLY A 388 4.60 11.83 15.60
C GLY A 388 5.82 10.91 15.64
N THR A 389 5.77 9.91 14.78
CA THR A 389 6.83 8.92 14.55
C THR A 389 7.27 9.00 13.10
N ALA A 390 8.57 9.12 12.85
CA ALA A 390 9.16 9.11 11.52
C ALA A 390 9.93 7.81 11.32
N LEU A 391 9.51 7.05 10.30
CA LEU A 391 10.19 5.82 9.89
C LEU A 391 11.26 6.16 8.87
N VAL A 392 12.49 5.79 9.18
CA VAL A 392 13.66 6.08 8.34
C VAL A 392 14.41 4.78 8.03
N ILE A 393 14.85 4.65 6.78
CA ILE A 393 15.60 3.48 6.29
C ILE A 393 17.08 3.50 6.72
N ASP A 394 17.54 4.58 7.32
CA ASP A 394 18.90 4.79 7.81
C ASP A 394 18.82 5.58 9.13
N SER A 395 19.78 5.40 10.03
CA SER A 395 19.93 6.16 11.27
C SER A 395 20.54 7.54 10.97
N PRO A 396 19.73 8.61 10.89
CA PRO A 396 20.24 9.87 10.40
C PRO A 396 21.03 10.61 11.48
N ALA A 397 22.09 11.31 11.07
CA ALA A 397 22.89 12.16 11.97
C ALA A 397 22.06 13.27 12.65
N TRP A 398 20.90 13.62 12.08
CA TRP A 398 19.98 14.64 12.61
C TRP A 398 18.97 14.09 13.63
N LYS A 399 19.12 12.84 14.12
CA LYS A 399 18.23 12.25 15.13
C LYS A 399 18.06 13.12 16.38
N ASP A 400 19.15 13.72 16.85
CA ASP A 400 19.14 14.58 18.04
C ASP A 400 18.38 15.90 17.83
N LEU A 401 18.29 16.39 16.58
CA LEU A 401 17.54 17.61 16.26
C LEU A 401 16.05 17.45 16.56
N TRP A 402 15.51 16.25 16.33
CA TRP A 402 14.08 15.98 16.39
C TRP A 402 13.64 15.25 17.65
N LYS A 403 14.57 14.71 18.44
CA LYS A 403 14.30 13.86 19.63
C LYS A 403 13.24 14.42 20.60
N SER A 404 13.10 15.75 20.70
CA SER A 404 12.13 16.42 21.55
C SER A 404 10.74 16.66 20.93
N SER A 405 10.52 16.25 19.68
CA SER A 405 9.25 16.49 18.97
C SER A 405 8.82 15.36 18.06
N ILE A 406 9.73 14.63 17.42
CA ILE A 406 9.39 13.52 16.54
C ILE A 406 10.27 12.35 16.94
N GLU A 407 9.62 11.20 17.14
CA GLU A 407 10.30 9.95 17.39
C GLU A 407 10.85 9.40 16.08
N LEU A 408 12.18 9.25 15.99
CA LEU A 408 12.84 8.70 14.81
C LEU A 408 13.15 7.22 15.03
N VAL A 409 12.49 6.38 14.26
CA VAL A 409 12.62 4.92 14.27
C VAL A 409 13.37 4.50 13.02
N SER A 410 14.57 3.95 13.22
CA SER A 410 15.38 3.39 12.14
C SER A 410 14.99 1.94 11.88
N THR A 411 14.81 1.57 10.63
CA THR A 411 14.50 0.17 10.27
C THR A 411 15.75 -0.70 10.14
N GLY A 412 16.94 -0.10 10.25
CA GLY A 412 18.21 -0.82 10.36
C GLY A 412 19.41 0.12 10.51
N PRO A 413 20.64 -0.40 10.43
CA PRO A 413 21.85 0.40 10.53
C PRO A 413 22.15 1.17 9.25
N SER A 414 22.96 2.23 9.37
CA SER A 414 23.56 2.90 8.22
C SER A 414 24.48 1.96 7.45
N GLY A 415 24.44 2.03 6.13
CA GLY A 415 25.23 1.11 5.30
C GLY A 415 25.28 1.48 3.83
N LYS A 416 25.88 0.57 3.05
CA LYS A 416 25.89 0.62 1.59
C LYS A 416 24.51 0.27 1.03
N GLU A 417 24.37 0.35 -0.29
CA GLU A 417 23.12 0.11 -1.03
C GLU A 417 22.41 -1.20 -0.62
N ASP A 418 23.12 -2.32 -0.55
CA ASP A 418 22.54 -3.62 -0.13
C ASP A 418 21.89 -3.58 1.27
N VAL A 419 22.48 -2.82 2.19
CA VAL A 419 21.93 -2.66 3.56
C VAL A 419 20.70 -1.78 3.53
N LEU A 420 20.69 -0.73 2.70
CA LEU A 420 19.55 0.17 2.57
C LEU A 420 18.35 -0.52 1.93
N ASP A 421 18.57 -1.44 0.98
CA ASP A 421 17.50 -2.25 0.39
C ASP A 421 16.86 -3.20 1.41
N GLU A 422 17.66 -3.88 2.25
CA GLU A 422 17.14 -4.69 3.36
C GLU A 422 16.43 -3.83 4.43
N ASN A 423 16.91 -2.61 4.70
CA ASN A 423 16.22 -1.69 5.60
C ASN A 423 14.88 -1.20 5.01
N ALA A 424 14.80 -0.99 3.70
CA ALA A 424 13.56 -0.66 2.99
C ALA A 424 12.59 -1.86 2.98
N ARG A 425 13.09 -3.08 2.86
CA ARG A 425 12.31 -4.29 3.10
C ARG A 425 11.77 -4.35 4.52
N THR A 426 12.61 -4.08 5.52
CA THR A 426 12.21 -4.06 6.94
C THR A 426 11.13 -2.99 7.21
N LEU A 427 11.21 -1.82 6.56
CA LEU A 427 10.15 -0.81 6.59
C LEU A 427 8.81 -1.37 6.10
N ARG A 428 8.80 -2.09 4.98
CA ARG A 428 7.58 -2.69 4.42
C ARG A 428 7.03 -3.79 5.33
N VAL A 429 7.89 -4.64 5.89
CA VAL A 429 7.47 -5.65 6.89
C VAL A 429 6.87 -4.99 8.13
N LEU A 430 7.46 -3.89 8.62
CA LEU A 430 6.93 -3.11 9.73
C LEU A 430 5.54 -2.55 9.40
N LEU A 431 5.35 -1.95 8.22
CA LEU A 431 4.05 -1.41 7.80
C LEU A 431 2.98 -2.51 7.65
N ASP A 432 3.32 -3.68 7.10
CA ASP A 432 2.43 -4.84 7.04
C ASP A 432 2.09 -5.34 8.46
N ARG A 433 3.05 -5.34 9.39
CA ARG A 433 2.79 -5.68 10.78
C ARG A 433 1.83 -4.69 11.45
N VAL A 434 2.01 -3.39 11.22
CA VAL A 434 1.09 -2.35 11.72
C VAL A 434 -0.31 -2.58 11.17
N ALA A 435 -0.44 -2.82 9.86
CA ALA A 435 -1.73 -3.09 9.22
C ALA A 435 -2.40 -4.36 9.78
N HIS A 436 -1.62 -5.42 9.98
CA HIS A 436 -2.08 -6.66 10.59
C HIS A 436 -2.62 -6.43 12.00
N LEU A 437 -1.84 -5.78 12.87
CA LEU A 437 -2.25 -5.49 14.24
C LEU A 437 -3.44 -4.51 14.28
N ALA A 438 -3.55 -3.58 13.33
CA ALA A 438 -4.63 -2.62 13.27
C ALA A 438 -5.95 -3.20 12.76
N THR A 439 -5.93 -4.39 12.16
CA THR A 439 -7.11 -4.98 11.52
C THR A 439 -8.14 -5.45 12.54
N ASP A 440 -9.41 -5.15 12.26
CA ASP A 440 -10.53 -5.81 12.92
C ASP A 440 -10.72 -7.24 12.35
N ILE A 441 -10.26 -8.23 13.10
CA ILE A 441 -10.33 -9.65 12.73
C ILE A 441 -11.72 -10.27 12.95
N SER A 442 -12.75 -9.47 13.26
CA SER A 442 -14.11 -9.97 13.51
C SER A 442 -15.09 -9.79 12.34
N GLN A 443 -14.69 -9.08 11.28
CA GLN A 443 -15.61 -8.67 10.21
C GLN A 443 -16.16 -9.80 9.35
N HIS A 444 -15.58 -11.01 9.39
CA HIS A 444 -16.00 -12.13 8.55
C HIS A 444 -16.77 -13.21 9.33
N LEU A 445 -16.94 -13.06 10.65
CA LEU A 445 -17.38 -14.13 11.54
C LEU A 445 -18.81 -14.63 11.23
N LEU A 446 -19.69 -13.79 10.69
CA LEU A 446 -21.06 -14.17 10.36
C LEU A 446 -21.25 -14.61 8.90
N ASP A 447 -20.23 -14.54 8.06
CA ASP A 447 -20.31 -15.00 6.68
C ASP A 447 -20.04 -16.53 6.61
N PRO A 448 -21.01 -17.36 6.18
CA PRO A 448 -20.87 -18.82 6.19
C PRO A 448 -19.69 -19.35 5.38
N ARG A 449 -19.23 -18.59 4.36
CA ARG A 449 -18.11 -18.98 3.50
C ARG A 449 -16.81 -19.10 4.29
N TYR A 450 -16.73 -18.48 5.47
CA TYR A 450 -15.55 -18.45 6.33
C TYR A 450 -15.67 -19.37 7.56
N ASP A 451 -16.75 -20.14 7.70
CA ASP A 451 -16.98 -21.02 8.87
C ASP A 451 -15.83 -21.98 9.17
N GLY A 452 -15.04 -22.36 8.14
CA GLY A 452 -13.84 -23.18 8.27
C GLY A 452 -12.73 -22.58 9.16
N LEU A 453 -12.71 -21.26 9.36
CA LEU A 453 -11.75 -20.56 10.24
C LEU A 453 -12.22 -20.46 11.70
N LEU A 454 -13.50 -20.71 11.95
CA LEU A 454 -14.10 -20.54 13.27
C LEU A 454 -13.84 -21.76 14.15
N SER A 455 -13.61 -21.51 15.44
CA SER A 455 -13.66 -22.58 16.44
C SER A 455 -15.08 -23.16 16.55
N ASP A 456 -15.21 -24.37 17.11
CA ASP A 456 -16.54 -24.97 17.36
C ASP A 456 -17.41 -24.11 18.30
N ALA A 457 -16.80 -23.31 19.18
CA ALA A 457 -17.51 -22.37 20.03
C ALA A 457 -18.01 -21.17 19.23
N ASP A 458 -17.13 -20.54 18.44
CA ASP A 458 -17.48 -19.37 17.63
C ASP A 458 -18.50 -19.71 16.56
N ARG A 459 -18.40 -20.88 15.93
CA ARG A 459 -19.37 -21.35 14.93
C ARG A 459 -20.77 -21.51 15.51
N ARG A 460 -20.89 -21.98 16.76
CA ARG A 460 -22.19 -22.06 17.45
C ARG A 460 -22.76 -20.68 17.73
N VAL A 461 -21.94 -19.74 18.23
CA VAL A 461 -22.38 -18.36 18.49
C VAL A 461 -22.76 -17.66 17.18
N ALA A 462 -21.99 -17.85 16.11
CA ALA A 462 -22.28 -17.29 14.80
C ALA A 462 -23.63 -17.80 14.25
N ALA A 463 -23.95 -19.09 14.44
CA ALA A 463 -25.26 -19.64 14.07
C ALA A 463 -26.42 -18.94 14.80
N GLU A 464 -26.31 -18.77 16.13
CA GLU A 464 -27.33 -18.06 16.93
C GLU A 464 -27.46 -16.59 16.51
N LEU A 465 -26.36 -15.92 16.16
CA LEU A 465 -26.39 -14.53 15.67
C LEU A 465 -26.99 -14.41 14.27
N ARG A 466 -26.80 -15.42 13.40
CA ARG A 466 -27.49 -15.51 12.10
C ARG A 466 -28.99 -15.73 12.31
N ASP A 467 -29.39 -16.56 13.26
CA ASP A 467 -30.80 -16.77 13.61
C ASP A 467 -31.44 -15.51 14.22
N LEU A 468 -30.68 -14.73 15.01
CA LEU A 468 -31.12 -13.43 15.50
C LEU A 468 -31.48 -12.47 14.35
N SER A 469 -30.78 -12.56 13.22
CA SER A 469 -31.11 -11.81 11.99
C SER A 469 -32.52 -12.13 11.49
N ALA A 470 -32.87 -13.41 11.48
CA ALA A 470 -34.20 -13.87 11.08
C ALA A 470 -35.28 -13.34 12.04
N VAL A 471 -35.03 -13.37 13.35
CA VAL A 471 -35.95 -12.80 14.35
C VAL A 471 -36.07 -11.28 14.20
N ALA A 472 -34.95 -10.58 13.97
CA ALA A 472 -34.94 -9.13 13.80
C ALA A 472 -35.69 -8.68 12.53
N SER A 473 -35.83 -9.55 11.53
CA SER A 473 -36.62 -9.28 10.32
C SER A 473 -38.12 -9.14 10.57
N GLU A 474 -38.63 -9.59 11.73
CA GLU A 474 -40.02 -9.37 12.16
C GLU A 474 -40.28 -7.92 12.59
N LEU A 475 -39.23 -7.16 12.90
CA LEU A 475 -39.34 -5.73 13.23
C LEU A 475 -39.48 -4.90 11.95
N THR A 476 -40.22 -3.79 12.04
CA THR A 476 -40.25 -2.80 10.95
C THR A 476 -38.85 -2.26 10.67
N ALA A 477 -38.49 -2.06 9.40
CA ALA A 477 -37.14 -1.65 9.00
C ALA A 477 -36.65 -0.36 9.67
N ASP A 478 -37.56 0.57 9.99
CA ASP A 478 -37.24 1.85 10.65
C ASP A 478 -37.19 1.77 12.18
N SER A 479 -37.40 0.57 12.75
CA SER A 479 -37.29 0.37 14.19
C SER A 479 -35.86 0.68 14.63
N PRO A 480 -35.66 1.56 15.63
CA PRO A 480 -34.32 1.87 16.15
C PRO A 480 -33.55 0.62 16.61
N LEU A 481 -34.27 -0.40 17.07
CA LEU A 481 -33.69 -1.69 17.46
C LEU A 481 -33.25 -2.49 16.23
N ALA A 482 -34.08 -2.57 15.19
CA ALA A 482 -33.74 -3.28 13.96
C ALA A 482 -32.52 -2.66 13.26
N VAL A 483 -32.44 -1.33 13.24
CA VAL A 483 -31.28 -0.59 12.69
C VAL A 483 -29.99 -0.93 13.44
N ARG A 484 -30.04 -0.96 14.78
CA ARG A 484 -28.85 -1.29 15.60
C ARG A 484 -28.43 -2.76 15.45
N ILE A 485 -29.39 -3.69 15.45
CA ILE A 485 -29.11 -5.11 15.25
C ILE A 485 -28.50 -5.33 13.87
N ARG A 486 -29.09 -4.75 12.81
CA ARG A 486 -28.57 -4.87 11.45
C ARG A 486 -27.15 -4.31 11.34
N ALA A 487 -26.90 -3.11 11.85
CA ALA A 487 -25.56 -2.52 11.82
C ALA A 487 -24.52 -3.38 12.57
N PHE A 488 -24.91 -4.00 13.69
CA PHE A 488 -24.05 -4.93 14.42
C PHE A 488 -23.77 -6.20 13.62
N LEU A 489 -24.79 -6.83 13.04
CA LEU A 489 -24.63 -8.05 12.23
C LEU A 489 -23.82 -7.77 10.96
N GLU A 490 -24.09 -6.67 10.26
CA GLU A 490 -23.32 -6.20 9.09
C GLU A 490 -21.85 -5.94 9.46
N SER A 491 -21.57 -5.39 10.65
CA SER A 491 -20.19 -5.18 11.11
C SER A 491 -19.39 -6.47 11.32
N LEU A 492 -20.07 -7.61 11.47
CA LEU A 492 -19.48 -8.94 11.61
C LEU A 492 -19.59 -9.77 10.31
N GLY A 493 -19.98 -9.15 9.19
CA GLY A 493 -19.99 -9.80 7.87
C GLY A 493 -21.29 -10.50 7.51
N HIS A 494 -22.37 -10.25 8.25
CA HIS A 494 -23.69 -10.71 7.82
C HIS A 494 -24.18 -9.86 6.64
N GLY A 495 -24.31 -10.50 5.47
CA GLY A 495 -24.80 -9.89 4.23
C GLY A 495 -26.29 -10.04 3.99
#